data_AF-A0A814L8T9-F1
#
_entry.id   AF-A0A814L8T9-F1
#
_cell.length_a   1.000
_cell.length_b   1.000
_cell.length_c   1.000
_cell.angle_alpha   90.00
_cell.angle_beta   90.00
_cell.angle_gamma   90.00
#
_symmetry.space_group_name_H-M   'P 1'
#
loop_
_entity.id
_entity.type
_entity.pdbx_description
1 polymer ?
#
loop_
_entity_poly.entity_id
_entity_poly.type
_entity_poly.pdbx_seq_one_letter_code
_entity_poly.pdbx_strand_id
1 'polypeptide(L)'
;KFDHVSLIGATFANVDLSGTAFDHSQLNGVQFNNSLLACATFNGTHLNGTDFADSNLESAVFTNVNLSTTKLTPNQLRQATFINATMPNGTMSSNSMETSPITSVKSTVQISSTMETGSTSGDSSMTAESNTIATG
;
A
#
# COMPACT_ATOMS: atom_id res chain seq x y z
N LYS A 1 0.55 -24.03 15.73
CA LYS A 1 1.71 -23.13 15.77
C LYS A 1 2.81 -23.68 14.87
N PHE A 2 3.50 -22.81 14.15
CA PHE A 2 4.63 -23.09 13.28
C PHE A 2 5.74 -22.13 13.69
N ASP A 3 6.75 -22.66 14.37
CA ASP A 3 7.80 -21.84 14.99
C ASP A 3 9.15 -22.31 14.47
N HIS A 4 9.93 -21.41 13.86
CA HIS A 4 11.22 -21.71 13.22
C HIS A 4 11.18 -22.79 12.13
N VAL A 5 10.04 -23.03 11.47
CA VAL A 5 9.92 -24.06 10.44
C VAL A 5 10.11 -23.51 9.02
N SER A 6 10.49 -24.37 8.10
CA SER A 6 10.49 -24.06 6.66
C SER A 6 9.21 -24.57 6.02
N LEU A 7 8.44 -23.64 5.45
CA LEU A 7 7.19 -23.93 4.73
C LEU A 7 7.27 -23.36 3.30
N ILE A 8 8.48 -23.18 2.75
CA ILE A 8 8.68 -22.52 1.45
C ILE A 8 7.83 -23.20 0.37
N GLY A 9 7.00 -22.41 -0.32
CA GLY A 9 6.10 -22.89 -1.38
C GLY A 9 4.94 -23.78 -0.91
N ALA A 10 4.74 -23.94 0.40
CA ALA A 10 3.62 -24.72 0.94
C ALA A 10 2.27 -24.09 0.56
N THR A 11 1.22 -24.91 0.54
CA THR A 11 -0.15 -24.46 0.26
C THR A 11 -1.03 -24.64 1.49
N PHE A 12 -1.63 -23.54 1.92
CA PHE A 12 -2.62 -23.40 2.97
C PHE A 12 -3.82 -22.59 2.43
N ALA A 13 -4.31 -22.95 1.24
CA ALA A 13 -5.45 -22.29 0.63
C ALA A 13 -6.77 -22.82 1.25
N ASN A 14 -7.72 -21.93 1.53
CA ASN A 14 -9.05 -22.28 2.07
C ASN A 14 -9.04 -23.01 3.43
N VAL A 15 -8.03 -22.78 4.27
CA VAL A 15 -7.96 -23.38 5.62
C VAL A 15 -8.22 -22.35 6.71
N ASP A 16 -8.63 -22.83 7.88
CA ASP A 16 -8.68 -22.01 9.09
C ASP A 16 -7.37 -22.14 9.89
N LEU A 17 -6.66 -21.03 10.01
CA LEU A 17 -5.42 -20.86 10.74
C LEU A 17 -5.52 -19.67 11.72
N SER A 18 -6.74 -19.28 12.09
CA SER A 18 -7.00 -18.17 13.01
C SER A 18 -6.25 -18.36 14.32
N GLY A 19 -5.56 -17.32 14.79
CA GLY A 19 -4.74 -17.35 16.00
C GLY A 19 -3.44 -18.16 15.89
N THR A 20 -3.07 -18.66 14.70
CA THR A 20 -1.83 -19.42 14.52
C THR A 20 -0.62 -18.50 14.57
N ALA A 21 0.37 -18.87 15.38
CA ALA A 21 1.69 -18.27 15.34
C ALA A 21 2.57 -18.93 14.27
N PHE A 22 3.18 -18.10 13.41
CA PHE A 22 4.14 -18.48 12.36
C PHE A 22 5.57 -18.00 12.66
N ASP A 23 5.83 -17.59 13.90
CA ASP A 23 7.02 -16.85 14.30
C ASP A 23 8.34 -17.52 13.81
N HIS A 24 9.24 -16.68 13.29
CA HIS A 24 10.54 -17.02 12.75
C HIS A 24 10.55 -18.06 11.60
N SER A 25 9.39 -18.38 11.03
CA SER A 25 9.27 -19.35 9.94
C SER A 25 9.63 -18.77 8.57
N GLN A 26 10.05 -19.66 7.66
CA GLN A 26 10.27 -19.32 6.25
C GLN A 26 8.99 -19.60 5.47
N LEU A 27 8.30 -18.53 5.06
CA LEU A 27 7.01 -18.58 4.37
C LEU A 27 7.10 -18.12 2.91
N ASN A 28 8.33 -18.04 2.34
CA ASN A 28 8.52 -17.55 0.98
C ASN A 28 7.68 -18.37 -0.02
N GLY A 29 6.89 -17.70 -0.84
CA GLY A 29 6.02 -18.31 -1.85
C GLY A 29 4.82 -19.10 -1.31
N VAL A 30 4.55 -19.06 0.00
CA VAL A 30 3.40 -19.78 0.58
C VAL A 30 2.08 -19.24 0.04
N GLN A 31 1.13 -20.15 -0.20
CA GLN A 31 -0.21 -19.81 -0.66
C GLN A 31 -1.20 -19.87 0.52
N PHE A 32 -1.63 -18.72 1.02
CA PHE A 32 -2.67 -18.56 2.06
C PHE A 32 -4.00 -18.06 1.46
N ASN A 33 -4.17 -18.13 0.14
CA ASN A 33 -5.31 -17.53 -0.52
C ASN A 33 -6.65 -18.11 -0.02
N ASN A 34 -7.64 -17.25 0.22
CA ASN A 34 -8.95 -17.59 0.80
C ASN A 34 -8.91 -18.25 2.20
N SER A 35 -7.80 -18.13 2.96
CA SER A 35 -7.70 -18.70 4.31
C SER A 35 -8.21 -17.75 5.40
N LEU A 36 -8.51 -18.30 6.58
CA LEU A 36 -8.78 -17.51 7.78
C LEU A 36 -7.49 -17.42 8.61
N LEU A 37 -6.99 -16.21 8.80
CA LEU A 37 -5.76 -15.90 9.53
C LEU A 37 -6.01 -14.79 10.58
N ALA A 38 -7.26 -14.64 11.01
CA ALA A 38 -7.61 -13.64 12.01
C ALA A 38 -6.78 -13.87 13.28
N CYS A 39 -6.22 -12.82 13.87
CA CYS A 39 -5.35 -12.88 15.05
C CYS A 39 -4.06 -13.72 14.89
N ALA A 40 -3.66 -14.10 13.67
CA ALA A 40 -2.39 -14.81 13.44
C ALA A 40 -1.17 -13.90 13.69
N THR A 41 -0.04 -14.49 14.08
CA THR A 41 1.21 -13.75 14.31
C THR A 41 2.30 -14.15 13.33
N PHE A 42 3.01 -13.15 12.82
CA PHE A 42 4.09 -13.26 11.85
C PHE A 42 5.32 -12.49 12.38
N ASN A 43 5.91 -12.97 13.47
CA ASN A 43 7.08 -12.31 14.06
C ASN A 43 8.37 -12.80 13.38
N GLY A 44 9.12 -11.91 12.72
CA GLY A 44 10.41 -12.24 12.11
C GLY A 44 10.33 -13.27 10.97
N THR A 45 9.19 -13.37 10.29
CA THR A 45 8.96 -14.33 9.20
C THR A 45 9.49 -13.82 7.86
N HIS A 46 9.92 -14.74 7.00
CA HIS A 46 10.27 -14.41 5.61
C HIS A 46 9.06 -14.62 4.69
N LEU A 47 8.49 -13.51 4.19
CA LEU A 47 7.22 -13.52 3.46
C LEU A 47 7.37 -13.28 1.95
N ASN A 48 8.56 -13.36 1.37
CA ASN A 48 8.76 -12.96 -0.03
C ASN A 48 7.89 -13.81 -0.98
N GLY A 49 7.08 -13.15 -1.82
CA GLY A 49 6.18 -13.83 -2.75
C GLY A 49 5.03 -14.61 -2.11
N THR A 50 4.76 -14.43 -0.81
CA THR A 50 3.61 -15.04 -0.12
C THR A 50 2.31 -14.48 -0.68
N ASP A 51 1.34 -15.36 -0.91
CA ASP A 51 0.02 -14.99 -1.41
C ASP A 51 -1.02 -15.02 -0.29
N PHE A 52 -1.44 -13.84 0.17
CA PHE A 52 -2.54 -13.69 1.13
C PHE A 52 -3.85 -13.29 0.45
N ALA A 53 -3.97 -13.34 -0.88
CA ALA A 53 -5.15 -12.87 -1.60
C ALA A 53 -6.45 -13.50 -1.07
N ASP A 54 -7.46 -12.66 -0.84
CA ASP A 54 -8.77 -13.03 -0.29
C ASP A 54 -8.78 -13.76 1.07
N SER A 55 -7.64 -13.86 1.77
CA SER A 55 -7.58 -14.27 3.19
C SER A 55 -8.15 -13.23 4.16
N ASN A 56 -8.55 -13.68 5.35
CA ASN A 56 -8.92 -12.81 6.46
C ASN A 56 -7.73 -12.60 7.40
N LEU A 57 -7.16 -11.39 7.44
CA LEU A 57 -6.03 -11.00 8.31
C LEU A 57 -6.48 -10.02 9.41
N GLU A 58 -7.76 -10.04 9.78
CA GLU A 58 -8.28 -9.18 10.83
C GLU A 58 -7.50 -9.36 12.14
N SER A 59 -7.05 -8.25 12.73
CA SER A 59 -6.27 -8.25 13.98
C SER A 59 -4.97 -9.08 13.92
N ALA A 60 -4.47 -9.44 12.74
CA ALA A 60 -3.18 -10.12 12.60
C ALA A 60 -2.02 -9.21 13.00
N VAL A 61 -0.93 -9.80 13.50
CA VAL A 61 0.25 -9.08 13.97
C VAL A 61 1.46 -9.42 13.11
N PHE A 62 2.06 -8.40 12.51
CA PHE A 62 3.26 -8.48 11.68
C PHE A 62 4.40 -7.70 12.35
N THR A 63 5.44 -8.39 12.80
CA THR A 63 6.55 -7.77 13.53
C THR A 63 7.88 -8.11 12.88
N ASN A 64 8.71 -7.11 12.58
CA ASN A 64 10.02 -7.28 11.94
C ASN A 64 9.94 -8.08 10.62
N VAL A 65 8.99 -7.74 9.75
CA VAL A 65 8.76 -8.45 8.47
C VAL A 65 8.89 -7.53 7.26
N ASN A 66 9.06 -8.13 6.09
CA ASN A 66 9.00 -7.42 4.82
C ASN A 66 7.80 -7.91 3.99
N LEU A 67 6.85 -7.02 3.73
CA LEU A 67 5.64 -7.26 2.95
C LEU A 67 5.75 -6.70 1.52
N SER A 68 6.90 -6.14 1.10
CA SER A 68 7.07 -5.44 -0.18
C SER A 68 6.73 -6.29 -1.42
N THR A 69 6.88 -7.62 -1.31
CA THR A 69 6.60 -8.59 -2.39
C THR A 69 5.44 -9.53 -2.05
N THR A 70 4.68 -9.24 -1.00
CA THR A 70 3.50 -10.04 -0.64
C THR A 70 2.28 -9.59 -1.44
N LYS A 71 1.40 -10.54 -1.77
CA LYS A 71 0.10 -10.20 -2.35
C LYS A 71 -0.91 -10.02 -1.23
N LEU A 72 -1.45 -8.80 -1.13
CA LEU A 72 -2.46 -8.38 -0.18
C LEU A 72 -3.59 -7.68 -0.93
N THR A 73 -4.83 -7.84 -0.49
CA THR A 73 -5.98 -7.06 -0.99
C THR A 73 -6.38 -5.97 0.01
N PRO A 74 -6.93 -4.83 -0.43
CA PRO A 74 -7.10 -3.63 0.41
C PRO A 74 -7.94 -3.81 1.69
N ASN A 75 -8.80 -4.83 1.75
CA ASN A 75 -9.81 -4.99 2.80
C ASN A 75 -9.44 -6.01 3.90
N GLN A 76 -8.28 -6.65 3.83
CA GLN A 76 -7.95 -7.81 4.68
C GLN A 76 -7.33 -7.43 6.02
N LEU A 77 -6.74 -6.24 6.10
CA LEU A 77 -5.85 -5.81 7.18
C LEU A 77 -6.56 -4.95 8.23
N ARG A 78 -7.88 -5.13 8.39
CA ARG A 78 -8.65 -4.40 9.41
C ARG A 78 -8.09 -4.73 10.79
N GLN A 79 -7.76 -3.70 11.57
CA GLN A 79 -7.16 -3.84 12.91
C GLN A 79 -5.81 -4.60 12.94
N ALA A 80 -5.20 -4.88 11.79
CA ALA A 80 -3.89 -5.52 11.75
C ALA A 80 -2.83 -4.56 12.32
N THR A 81 -1.87 -5.13 13.04
CA THR A 81 -0.77 -4.39 13.68
C THR A 81 0.53 -4.65 12.93
N PHE A 82 1.28 -3.58 12.63
CA PHE A 82 2.55 -3.65 11.92
C PHE A 82 3.66 -2.97 12.74
N ILE A 83 4.65 -3.74 13.18
CA ILE A 83 5.76 -3.26 14.01
C ILE A 83 7.06 -3.52 13.26
N ASN A 84 7.81 -2.46 12.93
CA ASN A 84 9.05 -2.57 12.13
C ASN A 84 8.84 -3.36 10.83
N ALA A 85 7.70 -3.17 10.17
CA ALA A 85 7.37 -3.89 8.95
C ALA A 85 7.58 -3.01 7.71
N THR A 86 8.16 -3.56 6.65
CA THR A 86 8.15 -2.90 5.33
C THR A 86 6.82 -3.17 4.64
N MET A 87 6.04 -2.15 4.32
CA MET A 87 4.75 -2.25 3.64
C MET A 87 4.90 -2.47 2.13
N PRO A 88 3.85 -2.93 1.42
CA PRO A 88 3.89 -3.14 -0.04
C PRO A 88 4.33 -1.93 -0.87
N ASN A 89 4.09 -0.71 -0.37
CA ASN A 89 4.53 0.54 -1.02
C ASN A 89 5.98 0.94 -0.67
N GLY A 90 6.73 0.08 0.03
CA GLY A 90 8.11 0.32 0.46
C GLY A 90 8.24 1.18 1.72
N THR A 91 7.15 1.68 2.32
CA THR A 91 7.22 2.45 3.57
C THR A 91 7.46 1.53 4.77
N MET A 92 8.21 2.00 5.76
CA MET A 92 8.40 1.28 7.02
C MET A 92 7.32 1.70 8.02
N SER A 93 6.64 0.74 8.63
CA SER A 93 5.84 1.00 9.82
C SER A 93 6.79 1.22 11.00
N SER A 94 6.84 2.44 11.54
CA SER A 94 7.37 2.65 12.88
C SER A 94 6.34 2.12 13.90
N ASN A 95 6.74 1.96 15.16
CA ASN A 95 5.87 1.59 16.30
C ASN A 95 4.63 2.51 16.51
N SER A 96 4.28 3.35 15.54
CA SER A 96 3.30 4.43 15.58
C SER A 96 2.42 4.47 14.32
N MET A 97 2.08 3.32 13.73
CA MET A 97 0.88 3.26 12.89
C MET A 97 -0.30 2.84 13.76
N GLU A 98 -0.82 3.80 14.55
CA GLU A 98 -2.22 3.72 14.95
C GLU A 98 -3.07 3.64 13.68
N THR A 99 -3.52 2.41 13.39
CA THR A 99 -4.67 2.03 12.55
C THR A 99 -5.20 3.12 11.61
N SER A 100 -4.39 3.56 10.65
CA SER A 100 -4.95 4.15 9.44
C SER A 100 -5.04 3.01 8.43
N PRO A 101 -6.25 2.54 8.08
CA PRO A 101 -6.38 1.49 7.07
C PRO A 101 -5.66 1.94 5.80
N ILE A 102 -5.05 0.97 5.11
CA ILE A 102 -4.24 1.16 3.89
C ILE A 102 -5.02 1.88 2.76
N THR A 103 -6.30 2.20 2.96
CA THR A 103 -7.13 3.06 2.13
C THR A 103 -6.62 4.50 1.90
N SER A 104 -5.58 4.97 2.62
CA SER A 104 -5.04 6.33 2.43
C SER A 104 -3.92 6.47 1.40
N VAL A 105 -3.67 5.48 0.53
CA VAL A 105 -2.86 5.73 -0.66
C VAL A 105 -3.66 6.63 -1.61
N LYS A 106 -3.63 7.94 -1.38
CA LYS A 106 -3.99 8.92 -2.41
C LYS A 106 -3.01 8.69 -3.55
N SER A 107 -3.46 8.02 -4.60
CA SER A 107 -2.86 8.13 -5.92
C SER A 107 -2.97 9.59 -6.37
N THR A 108 -2.05 10.45 -5.94
CA THR A 108 -1.79 11.69 -6.67
C THR A 108 -0.72 11.37 -7.70
N VAL A 109 -1.17 11.01 -8.90
CA VAL A 109 -0.38 11.21 -10.11
C VAL A 109 -0.10 12.71 -10.18
N GLN A 110 1.12 13.13 -9.88
CA GLN A 110 1.56 14.49 -10.19
C GLN A 110 1.79 14.54 -11.71
N ILE A 111 0.77 14.90 -12.48
CA ILE A 111 0.99 15.33 -13.86
C ILE A 111 1.46 16.78 -13.74
N SER A 112 2.77 16.98 -13.81
CA SER A 112 3.37 18.31 -13.90
C SER A 112 2.96 18.95 -15.23
N SER A 113 1.82 19.63 -15.28
CA SER A 113 1.54 20.55 -16.39
C SER A 113 2.32 21.83 -16.14
N THR A 114 3.59 21.86 -16.55
CA THR A 114 4.30 23.11 -16.79
C THR A 114 3.54 23.85 -17.88
N MET A 115 2.88 24.96 -17.51
CA MET A 115 2.40 25.93 -18.47
C MET A 115 3.62 26.53 -19.17
N GLU A 116 3.85 26.07 -20.39
CA GLU A 116 4.75 26.72 -21.34
C GLU A 116 4.08 28.05 -21.73
N THR A 117 4.53 29.17 -21.14
CA THR A 117 4.14 30.49 -21.62
C THR A 117 4.83 30.76 -22.95
N GLY A 118 4.31 30.15 -24.01
CA GLY A 118 4.54 30.59 -25.37
C GLY A 118 3.74 31.87 -25.61
N SER A 119 4.43 33.01 -25.67
CA SER A 119 3.93 34.18 -26.38
C SER A 119 4.92 34.48 -27.50
N THR A 120 4.64 33.91 -28.68
CA THR A 120 5.22 34.35 -29.94
C THR A 120 4.17 35.08 -30.76
N SER A 121 4.64 36.00 -31.58
CA SER A 121 3.95 36.89 -32.53
C SER A 121 3.50 38.21 -31.93
N GLY A 122 3.75 39.36 -32.54
CA GLY A 122 4.31 39.67 -33.85
C GLY A 122 4.15 41.17 -34.04
N ASP A 123 5.16 41.78 -34.66
CA ASP A 123 5.23 43.16 -35.14
C ASP A 123 3.91 43.70 -35.73
N SER A 124 3.52 44.94 -35.39
CA SER A 124 3.07 45.98 -36.35
C SER A 124 2.50 47.23 -35.65
N SER A 125 2.84 48.35 -36.24
CA SER A 125 2.54 49.75 -35.97
C SER A 125 1.06 50.17 -36.17
N MET A 126 0.71 51.34 -35.60
CA MET A 126 -0.50 52.17 -35.85
C MET A 126 -1.84 51.52 -35.42
N THR A 127 -2.72 52.15 -34.64
CA THR A 127 -3.33 53.48 -34.77
C THR A 127 -3.90 53.95 -33.42
N ALA A 128 -3.94 55.27 -33.23
CA ALA A 128 -4.76 55.92 -32.22
C ALA A 128 -6.22 55.98 -32.70
N GLU A 129 -7.19 55.88 -31.78
CA GLU A 129 -8.43 56.64 -31.87
C GLU A 129 -9.16 56.71 -30.51
N SER A 130 -9.36 57.96 -30.08
CA SER A 130 -10.23 58.39 -29.00
C SER A 130 -11.70 58.09 -29.33
N ASN A 131 -12.52 57.74 -28.33
CA ASN A 131 -13.80 58.43 -28.20
C ASN A 131 -14.40 58.35 -26.80
N THR A 132 -14.58 59.54 -26.23
CA THR A 132 -15.32 59.85 -25.01
C THR A 132 -16.81 59.64 -25.25
N ILE A 133 -17.50 58.98 -24.30
CA ILE A 133 -18.95 58.82 -24.32
C ILE A 133 -19.59 60.14 -23.88
N ALA A 134 -20.51 60.64 -24.71
CA ALA A 134 -21.27 61.86 -24.51
C ALA A 134 -22.27 61.76 -23.33
N THR A 135 -22.40 62.86 -22.58
CA THR A 135 -23.58 63.18 -21.78
C THR A 135 -24.04 64.59 -22.17
N GLY A 136 -25.30 64.73 -22.60
CA GLY A 136 -26.00 66.01 -22.73
C GLY A 136 -26.16 66.54 -24.14
#